data_AF-A0A1E8EWH3-F1
#
_entry.id   AF-A0A1E8EWH3-F1
#
_cell.length_a   1.000
_cell.length_b   1.000
_cell.length_c   1.000
_cell.angle_alpha   90.00
_cell.angle_beta   90.00
_cell.angle_gamma   90.00
#
_symmetry.space_group_name_H-M   'P 1'
#
loop_
_entity.id
_entity.type
_entity.pdbx_description
1 polymer ?
#
loop_
_entity_poly.entity_id
_entity_poly.type
_entity_poly.pdbx_seq_one_letter_code
_entity_poly.pdbx_strand_id
1 'polypeptide(L)'
;MEQENLNLETTEEVLNTKENKEVEEVKTFTKEELNKKLQSETDRVRTEYSKKIKDMENKIKELTPVEKSPEQIELENRIRALEDKEKEVQAKELQLKVSETLTDNGLPSQLANFLRLEGVEDVESYLGEVKEVLTKHINNSSLDNSYKPNKHNATKDTITKEQFTKMSYMERMNLFKSNEELYNKLSK
;
A
#
# COMPACT_ATOMS: atom_id res chain seq x y z
N MET A 1 -68.22 25.81 -11.69
CA MET A 1 -67.20 26.44 -10.81
C MET A 1 -67.90 26.81 -9.53
N GLU A 2 -67.83 25.89 -8.57
CA GLU A 2 -68.25 26.08 -7.19
C GLU A 2 -67.26 26.99 -6.47
N GLN A 3 -67.76 27.85 -5.61
CA GLN A 3 -66.98 28.44 -4.52
C GLN A 3 -67.71 28.09 -3.22
N GLU A 4 -67.12 27.14 -2.52
CA GLU A 4 -67.46 26.71 -1.18
C GLU A 4 -66.58 27.53 -0.21
N ASN A 5 -67.19 28.21 0.75
CA ASN A 5 -66.51 28.53 2.01
C ASN A 5 -67.53 28.47 3.14
N LEU A 6 -67.37 27.39 3.90
CA LEU A 6 -68.28 26.87 4.90
C LEU A 6 -68.09 27.64 6.21
N ASN A 7 -69.13 28.35 6.62
CA ASN A 7 -69.27 28.94 7.93
C ASN A 7 -69.83 27.85 8.87
N LEU A 8 -69.08 27.44 9.89
CA LEU A 8 -69.52 26.47 10.89
C LEU A 8 -69.64 27.18 12.24
N GLU A 9 -70.88 27.49 12.59
CA GLU A 9 -71.35 27.69 13.96
C GLU A 9 -71.24 26.37 14.72
N THR A 10 -70.79 26.38 15.98
CA THR A 10 -71.09 25.29 16.91
C THR A 10 -71.16 25.83 18.35
N THR A 11 -72.41 25.98 18.79
CA THR A 11 -73.01 25.67 20.11
C THR A 11 -72.39 26.21 21.40
N GLU A 12 -73.20 27.05 22.06
CA GLU A 12 -73.26 27.18 23.51
C GLU A 12 -73.77 25.86 24.15
N GLU A 13 -73.11 25.39 25.20
CA GLU A 13 -73.78 24.65 26.27
C GLU A 13 -73.15 25.00 27.62
N VAL A 14 -74.00 25.40 28.55
CA VAL A 14 -73.70 25.97 29.86
C VAL A 14 -73.48 24.86 30.87
N LEU A 15 -72.43 24.93 31.69
CA LEU A 15 -72.49 24.32 33.03
C LEU A 15 -71.89 25.24 34.12
N ASN A 16 -72.81 25.63 34.98
CA ASN A 16 -72.68 26.46 36.17
C ASN A 16 -71.97 25.68 37.29
N THR A 17 -70.84 26.19 37.77
CA THR A 17 -70.28 25.79 39.08
C THR A 17 -70.00 27.06 39.89
N LYS A 18 -70.63 27.13 41.06
CA LYS A 18 -70.52 28.22 42.03
C LYS A 18 -69.17 28.15 42.74
N GLU A 19 -68.31 29.14 42.56
CA GLU A 19 -67.16 29.35 43.45
C GLU A 19 -66.99 30.84 43.80
N ASN A 20 -67.02 31.08 45.11
CA ASN A 20 -66.27 32.05 45.91
C ASN A 20 -65.76 33.33 45.21
N LYS A 21 -66.38 34.46 45.54
CA LYS A 21 -65.83 35.79 45.28
C LYS A 21 -64.71 36.10 46.29
N GLU A 22 -63.47 35.77 45.94
CA GLU A 22 -62.38 36.72 46.18
C GLU A 22 -62.38 37.68 45.00
N VAL A 23 -62.62 38.97 45.26
CA VAL A 23 -62.49 40.01 44.25
C VAL A 23 -61.00 40.18 43.99
N GLU A 24 -60.45 39.40 43.07
CA GLU A 24 -59.19 39.79 42.42
C GLU A 24 -59.46 41.14 41.75
N GLU A 25 -58.76 42.18 42.18
CA GLU A 25 -58.64 43.43 41.43
C GLU A 25 -58.18 43.09 40.01
N VAL A 26 -59.11 43.11 39.06
CA VAL A 26 -58.79 43.00 37.64
C VAL A 26 -58.03 44.27 37.25
N LYS A 27 -56.70 44.22 37.34
CA LYS A 27 -55.82 45.29 36.86
C LYS A 27 -55.92 45.36 35.34
N THR A 28 -56.73 46.30 34.85
CA THR A 28 -56.82 46.60 33.43
C THR A 28 -55.61 47.42 33.02
N PHE A 29 -54.70 46.83 32.24
CA PHE A 29 -53.54 47.55 31.71
C PHE A 29 -53.90 48.25 30.41
N THR A 30 -53.38 49.46 30.23
CA THR A 30 -53.43 50.14 28.95
C THR A 30 -52.50 49.43 27.96
N LYS A 31 -52.84 49.40 26.67
CA LYS A 31 -52.01 48.71 25.64
C LYS A 31 -50.55 49.21 25.62
N GLU A 32 -50.34 50.49 25.93
CA GLU A 32 -49.01 51.10 26.05
C GLU A 32 -48.22 50.60 27.26
N GLU A 33 -48.86 50.41 28.41
CA GLU A 33 -48.22 49.89 29.63
C GLU A 33 -47.81 48.42 29.45
N LEU A 34 -48.66 47.63 28.79
CA LEU A 34 -48.35 46.26 28.42
C LEU A 34 -47.16 46.18 27.46
N ASN A 35 -47.14 47.01 26.41
CA ASN A 35 -46.03 47.07 25.47
C ASN A 35 -44.72 47.49 26.15
N LYS A 36 -44.76 48.47 27.05
CA LYS A 36 -43.58 48.91 27.81
C LYS A 36 -43.04 47.80 28.71
N LYS A 37 -43.92 47.05 29.37
CA LYS A 37 -43.53 45.89 30.19
C LYS A 37 -42.94 44.76 29.34
N LEU A 38 -43.54 44.49 28.18
CA LEU A 38 -43.03 43.50 27.22
C LEU A 38 -41.66 43.88 26.68
N GLN A 39 -41.45 45.14 26.30
CA GLN A 39 -40.15 45.66 25.87
C GLN A 39 -39.10 45.52 26.97
N SER A 40 -39.43 45.94 28.19
CA SER A 40 -38.50 45.82 29.33
C SER A 40 -38.11 44.38 29.61
N GLU A 41 -39.06 43.45 29.54
CA GLU A 41 -38.78 42.02 29.74
C GLU A 41 -37.95 41.45 28.59
N THR A 42 -38.27 41.84 27.35
CA THR A 42 -37.52 41.40 26.16
C THR A 42 -36.07 41.89 26.22
N ASP A 43 -35.84 43.15 26.59
CA ASP A 43 -34.50 43.70 26.74
C ASP A 43 -33.74 43.04 27.89
N ARG A 44 -34.41 42.75 29.01
CA ARG A 44 -33.82 42.02 30.14
C ARG A 44 -33.39 40.61 29.72
N VAL A 45 -34.30 39.85 29.12
CA VAL A 45 -34.04 38.51 28.58
C VAL A 45 -32.88 38.57 27.59
N ARG A 46 -32.91 39.51 26.65
CA ARG A 46 -31.85 39.70 25.65
C ARG A 46 -30.49 39.97 26.30
N THR A 47 -30.42 40.83 27.32
CA THR A 47 -29.17 41.13 28.02
C THR A 47 -28.67 39.95 28.85
N GLU A 48 -29.56 39.25 29.55
CA GLU A 48 -29.20 38.06 30.33
C GLU A 48 -28.67 36.93 29.44
N TYR A 49 -29.35 36.63 28.33
CA TYR A 49 -28.89 35.61 27.38
C TYR A 49 -27.61 36.04 26.66
N SER A 50 -27.46 37.30 26.29
CA SER A 50 -26.22 37.80 25.68
C SER A 50 -25.02 37.69 26.63
N LYS A 51 -25.22 37.90 27.93
CA LYS A 51 -24.18 37.66 28.94
C LYS A 51 -23.84 36.18 29.06
N LYS A 52 -24.86 35.33 29.21
CA LYS A 52 -24.67 33.86 29.30
C LYS A 52 -23.94 33.29 28.08
N ILE A 53 -24.30 33.74 26.87
CA ILE A 53 -23.63 33.30 25.64
C ILE A 53 -22.16 33.71 25.66
N LYS A 54 -21.85 34.97 25.99
CA LYS A 54 -20.45 35.43 26.09
C LYS A 54 -19.66 34.69 27.16
N ASP A 55 -20.26 34.44 28.31
CA ASP A 55 -19.62 33.69 29.40
C ASP A 55 -19.35 32.24 28.97
N MET A 56 -20.28 31.61 28.26
CA MET A 56 -20.10 30.28 27.68
C MET A 56 -19.03 30.27 26.59
N GLU A 57 -19.01 31.24 25.68
CA GLU A 57 -18.00 31.39 24.64
C GLU A 57 -16.59 31.57 25.23
N ASN A 58 -16.47 32.38 26.28
CA ASN A 58 -15.21 32.57 26.99
C ASN A 58 -14.77 31.28 27.68
N LYS A 59 -15.69 30.58 28.35
CA LYS A 59 -15.40 29.30 29.00
C LYS A 59 -15.02 28.19 28.00
N ILE A 60 -15.63 28.20 26.82
CA ILE A 60 -15.24 27.32 25.71
C ILE A 60 -13.82 27.67 25.25
N LYS A 61 -13.50 28.94 25.00
CA LYS A 61 -12.14 29.36 24.62
C LYS A 61 -11.07 29.02 25.66
N GLU A 62 -11.40 29.09 26.95
CA GLU A 62 -10.50 28.68 28.04
C GLU A 62 -10.29 27.15 28.08
N LEU A 63 -11.35 26.37 27.87
CA LEU A 63 -11.31 24.91 27.96
C LEU A 63 -10.79 24.23 26.70
N THR A 64 -10.97 24.85 25.53
CA THR A 64 -10.39 24.41 24.26
C THR A 64 -9.34 25.42 23.83
N PRO A 65 -8.09 25.29 24.31
CA PRO A 65 -6.99 26.01 23.70
C PRO A 65 -6.98 25.69 22.20
N VAL A 66 -7.09 26.73 21.38
CA VAL A 66 -7.17 26.65 19.90
C VAL A 66 -5.86 26.13 19.30
N GLU A 67 -4.77 26.22 20.06
CA GLU A 67 -3.44 25.80 19.69
C GLU A 67 -3.05 24.55 20.49
N LYS A 68 -2.46 23.56 19.80
CA LYS A 68 -1.93 22.35 20.43
C LYS A 68 -0.97 22.76 21.55
N SER A 69 -1.14 22.19 22.74
CA SER A 69 -0.20 22.40 23.85
C SER A 69 1.24 22.10 23.39
N PRO A 70 2.28 22.79 23.90
CA PRO A 70 3.67 22.45 23.60
C PRO A 70 3.97 20.96 23.82
N GLU A 71 3.35 20.33 24.83
CA GLU A 71 3.47 18.89 25.09
C GLU A 71 2.83 18.03 23.99
N GLN A 72 1.70 18.45 23.43
CA GLN A 72 1.05 17.74 22.33
C GLN A 72 1.86 17.84 21.04
N ILE A 73 2.48 19.00 20.77
CA ILE A 73 3.38 19.20 19.63
C ILE A 73 4.63 18.32 19.77
N GLU A 74 5.22 18.28 20.97
CA GLU A 74 6.37 17.40 21.24
C GLU A 74 6.01 15.92 21.08
N LEU A 75 4.84 15.52 21.59
CA LEU A 75 4.35 14.15 21.45
C LEU A 75 4.12 13.78 19.98
N GLU A 76 3.47 14.65 19.20
CA GLU A 76 3.23 14.43 17.77
C GLU A 76 4.53 14.34 16.98
N ASN A 77 5.50 15.21 17.27
CA ASN A 77 6.84 15.13 16.66
C ASN A 77 7.56 13.83 17.03
N ARG A 78 7.43 13.37 18.27
CA ARG A 78 7.99 12.09 18.72
C ARG A 78 7.33 10.91 18.04
N ILE A 79 6.00 10.91 17.92
CA ILE A 79 5.25 9.87 17.21
C ILE A 79 5.70 9.83 15.75
N ARG A 80 5.76 10.97 15.07
CA ARG A 80 6.22 11.04 13.69
C ARG A 80 7.65 10.51 13.52
N ALA A 81 8.57 10.92 14.41
CA ALA A 81 9.94 10.45 14.39
C ALA A 81 10.06 8.94 14.66
N LEU A 82 9.15 8.36 15.46
CA LEU A 82 9.09 6.93 15.68
C LEU A 82 8.52 6.20 14.46
N GLU A 83 7.45 6.71 13.86
CA GLU A 83 6.85 6.14 12.63
C GLU A 83 7.84 6.14 11.46
N ASP A 84 8.59 7.23 11.28
CA ASP A 84 9.60 7.33 10.23
C ASP A 84 10.74 6.32 10.47
N LYS A 85 11.18 6.17 11.73
CA LYS A 85 12.18 5.16 12.09
C LYS A 85 11.67 3.74 11.91
N GLU A 86 10.43 3.46 12.27
CA GLU A 86 9.83 2.14 12.12
C GLU A 86 9.75 1.77 10.63
N LYS A 87 9.31 2.69 9.78
CA LYS A 87 9.32 2.49 8.31
C LYS A 87 10.72 2.24 7.76
N GLU A 88 11.71 3.01 8.21
CA GLU A 88 13.10 2.84 7.77
C GLU A 88 13.66 1.48 8.21
N VAL A 89 13.40 1.07 9.45
CA VAL A 89 13.83 -0.24 9.98
C VAL A 89 13.15 -1.38 9.22
N GLN A 90 11.83 -1.32 9.04
CA GLN A 90 11.10 -2.33 8.27
C GLN A 90 11.62 -2.44 6.83
N ALA A 91 11.91 -1.32 6.16
CA ALA A 91 12.47 -1.32 4.81
C ALA A 91 13.86 -1.97 4.78
N LYS A 92 14.72 -1.69 5.77
CA LYS A 92 16.06 -2.30 5.88
C LYS A 92 15.98 -3.79 6.20
N GLU A 93 15.11 -4.19 7.12
CA GLU A 93 14.89 -5.59 7.47
C GLU A 93 14.39 -6.39 6.26
N LEU A 94 13.43 -5.86 5.52
CA LEU A 94 12.95 -6.47 4.28
C LEU A 94 14.07 -6.59 3.25
N GLN A 95 14.85 -5.53 3.06
CA GLN A 95 15.97 -5.54 2.12
C GLN A 95 17.03 -6.58 2.50
N LEU A 96 17.35 -6.68 3.78
CA LEU A 96 18.31 -7.68 4.28
C LEU A 96 17.78 -9.10 4.05
N LYS A 97 16.54 -9.37 4.45
CA LYS A 97 15.90 -10.67 4.25
C LYS A 97 15.87 -11.09 2.78
N VAL A 98 15.52 -10.17 1.88
CA VAL A 98 15.52 -10.44 0.44
C VAL A 98 16.94 -10.67 -0.08
N SER A 99 17.91 -9.89 0.38
CA SER A 99 19.31 -10.09 0.01
C SER A 99 19.82 -11.46 0.44
N GLU A 100 19.55 -11.86 1.70
CA GLU A 100 19.95 -13.16 2.26
C GLU A 100 19.30 -14.31 1.50
N THR A 101 17.98 -14.25 1.30
CA THR A 101 17.23 -15.28 0.55
C THR A 101 17.70 -15.38 -0.91
N LEU A 102 18.04 -14.26 -1.58
CA LEU A 102 18.67 -14.30 -2.91
C LEU A 102 20.00 -15.02 -2.88
N THR A 103 20.87 -14.68 -1.93
CA THR A 103 22.21 -15.28 -1.83
C THR A 103 22.16 -16.76 -1.48
N ASP A 104 21.25 -17.17 -0.59
CA ASP A 104 21.02 -18.57 -0.23
C ASP A 104 20.49 -19.38 -1.42
N ASN A 105 19.74 -18.72 -2.30
CA ASN A 105 19.27 -19.29 -3.55
C ASN A 105 20.32 -19.27 -4.68
N GLY A 106 21.55 -18.80 -4.41
CA GLY A 106 22.64 -18.71 -5.38
C GLY A 106 22.47 -17.57 -6.39
N LEU A 107 21.59 -16.61 -6.11
CA LEU A 107 21.33 -15.44 -6.94
C LEU A 107 22.09 -14.20 -6.40
N PRO A 108 22.50 -13.27 -7.28
CA PRO A 108 23.13 -12.03 -6.83
C PRO A 108 22.17 -11.16 -6.01
N SER A 109 22.62 -10.66 -4.85
CA SER A 109 21.83 -9.76 -3.99
C SER A 109 21.38 -8.47 -4.68
N GLN A 110 22.14 -8.01 -5.68
CA GLN A 110 21.80 -6.85 -6.51
C GLN A 110 20.46 -7.02 -7.25
N LEU A 111 20.00 -8.26 -7.45
CA LEU A 111 18.71 -8.55 -8.10
C LEU A 111 17.54 -7.97 -7.29
N ALA A 112 17.67 -7.82 -5.97
CA ALA A 112 16.66 -7.22 -5.11
C ALA A 112 16.18 -5.84 -5.59
N ASN A 113 17.07 -5.04 -6.19
CA ASN A 113 16.75 -3.70 -6.70
C ASN A 113 15.78 -3.70 -7.89
N PHE A 114 15.63 -4.84 -8.56
CA PHE A 114 14.79 -5.00 -9.75
C PHE A 114 13.52 -5.80 -9.46
N LEU A 115 13.39 -6.35 -8.24
CA LEU A 115 12.24 -7.14 -7.83
C LEU A 115 11.15 -6.25 -7.23
N ARG A 116 9.91 -6.51 -7.62
CA ARG A 116 8.74 -5.86 -7.02
C ARG A 116 8.30 -6.69 -5.82
N LEU A 117 8.57 -6.17 -4.63
CA LEU A 117 8.20 -6.81 -3.36
C LEU A 117 6.91 -6.23 -2.76
N GLU A 118 6.43 -5.11 -3.30
CA GLU A 118 5.20 -4.46 -2.83
C GLU A 118 3.98 -5.32 -3.16
N GLY A 119 3.19 -5.66 -2.14
CA GLY A 119 2.00 -6.51 -2.27
C GLY A 119 2.29 -8.01 -2.39
N VAL A 120 3.54 -8.44 -2.21
CA VAL A 120 3.89 -9.86 -2.16
C VAL A 120 3.69 -10.38 -0.73
N GLU A 121 2.70 -11.25 -0.53
CA GLU A 121 2.42 -11.86 0.78
C GLU A 121 3.52 -12.84 1.19
N ASP A 122 4.02 -13.64 0.24
CA ASP A 122 5.10 -14.61 0.46
C ASP A 122 6.31 -14.31 -0.43
N VAL A 123 7.25 -13.59 0.17
CA VAL A 123 8.51 -13.20 -0.46
C VAL A 123 9.35 -14.44 -0.82
N GLU A 124 9.35 -15.48 0.02
CA GLU A 124 10.17 -16.68 -0.19
C GLU A 124 9.75 -17.44 -1.46
N SER A 125 8.43 -17.68 -1.59
CA SER A 125 7.86 -18.34 -2.76
C SER A 125 8.08 -17.53 -4.04
N TYR A 126 7.87 -16.21 -3.98
CA TYR A 126 8.13 -15.32 -5.11
C TYR A 126 9.59 -15.39 -5.58
N LEU A 127 10.54 -15.38 -4.66
CA LEU A 127 11.97 -15.55 -4.98
C LEU A 127 12.28 -16.94 -5.55
N GLY A 128 11.59 -17.98 -5.07
CA GLY A 128 11.68 -19.33 -5.64
C GLY A 128 11.28 -19.38 -7.11
N GLU A 129 10.18 -18.73 -7.48
CA GLU A 129 9.73 -18.64 -8.89
C GLU A 129 10.73 -17.88 -9.76
N VAL A 130 11.25 -16.75 -9.26
CA VAL A 130 12.29 -15.96 -9.94
C VAL A 130 13.52 -16.82 -10.22
N LYS A 131 13.95 -17.61 -9.22
CA LYS A 131 15.07 -18.54 -9.36
C LYS A 131 14.81 -19.58 -10.43
N GLU A 132 13.63 -20.20 -10.44
CA GLU A 132 13.28 -21.23 -11.42
C GLU A 132 13.32 -20.67 -12.85
N VAL A 133 12.68 -19.52 -13.07
CA VAL A 133 12.63 -18.85 -14.38
C VAL A 133 14.04 -18.50 -14.85
N LEU A 134 14.85 -17.89 -13.98
CA LEU A 134 16.22 -17.50 -14.34
C LEU A 134 17.11 -18.71 -14.60
N THR A 135 17.04 -19.75 -13.77
CA THR A 135 17.79 -20.99 -13.94
C THR A 135 17.42 -21.68 -15.25
N LYS A 136 16.13 -21.77 -15.57
CA LYS A 136 15.64 -22.31 -16.85
C LYS A 136 16.17 -21.50 -18.04
N HIS A 137 16.15 -20.18 -17.96
CA HIS A 137 16.67 -19.31 -19.01
C HIS A 137 18.18 -19.48 -19.21
N ILE A 138 18.96 -19.49 -18.13
CA ILE A 138 20.42 -19.67 -18.17
C ILE A 138 20.76 -21.06 -18.73
N ASN A 139 20.08 -22.11 -18.27
CA ASN A 139 20.35 -23.45 -18.75
C ASN A 139 20.05 -23.57 -20.26
N ASN A 140 18.89 -23.11 -20.72
CA ASN A 140 18.55 -23.14 -22.14
C ASN A 140 19.52 -22.31 -22.99
N SER A 141 19.85 -21.08 -22.55
CA SER A 141 20.78 -20.21 -23.29
C SER A 141 22.23 -20.72 -23.29
N SER A 142 22.69 -21.36 -22.21
CA SER A 142 24.03 -21.95 -22.10
C SER A 142 24.18 -23.23 -22.93
N LEU A 143 23.11 -24.03 -23.06
CA LEU A 143 23.13 -25.28 -23.81
C LEU A 143 22.98 -25.06 -25.32
N ASP A 144 22.23 -24.03 -25.74
CA ASP A 144 21.98 -23.77 -27.16
C ASP A 144 23.10 -22.96 -27.84
N ASN A 145 23.85 -22.13 -27.11
CA ASN A 145 24.95 -21.31 -27.67
C ASN A 145 26.36 -21.82 -27.33
N SER A 146 26.50 -22.88 -26.55
CA SER A 146 27.80 -23.52 -26.39
C SER A 146 28.06 -24.43 -27.58
N TYR A 147 28.80 -23.92 -28.56
CA TYR A 147 29.56 -24.76 -29.49
C TYR A 147 30.49 -25.64 -28.63
N LYS A 148 30.00 -26.81 -28.24
CA LYS A 148 30.87 -27.90 -27.81
C LYS A 148 31.62 -28.30 -29.08
N PRO A 149 32.95 -28.12 -29.18
CA PRO A 149 33.69 -28.77 -30.25
C PRO A 149 33.34 -30.25 -30.14
N ASN A 150 32.51 -30.72 -31.08
CA ASN A 150 32.29 -32.13 -31.29
C ASN A 150 33.71 -32.64 -31.43
N LYS A 151 34.15 -33.48 -30.48
CA LYS A 151 35.44 -34.18 -30.54
C LYS A 151 35.64 -34.46 -32.01
N HIS A 152 36.68 -33.89 -32.61
CA HIS A 152 37.03 -34.28 -33.96
C HIS A 152 36.88 -35.78 -33.97
N ASN A 153 35.91 -36.28 -34.74
CA ASN A 153 35.94 -37.66 -35.15
C ASN A 153 37.27 -37.67 -35.90
N ALA A 154 38.35 -37.99 -35.18
CA ALA A 154 39.58 -38.44 -35.78
C ALA A 154 39.07 -39.64 -36.55
N THR A 155 38.80 -39.39 -37.82
CA THR A 155 38.31 -40.35 -38.77
C THR A 155 39.37 -41.42 -38.77
N LYS A 156 39.16 -42.44 -37.93
CA LYS A 156 39.57 -43.83 -37.99
C LYS A 156 40.93 -44.24 -38.58
N ASP A 157 41.89 -43.33 -38.74
CA ASP A 157 43.17 -43.62 -39.39
C ASP A 157 44.35 -43.21 -38.52
N THR A 158 44.27 -43.39 -37.20
CA THR A 158 45.46 -43.25 -36.34
C THR A 158 46.25 -44.56 -36.38
N ILE A 159 46.88 -44.85 -37.53
CA ILE A 159 47.91 -45.88 -37.61
C ILE A 159 49.13 -45.34 -36.87
N THR A 160 49.55 -46.03 -35.82
CA THR A 160 50.77 -45.67 -35.08
C THR A 160 52.01 -46.08 -35.88
N LYS A 161 53.18 -45.49 -35.59
CA LYS A 161 54.44 -45.85 -36.26
C LYS A 161 54.80 -47.33 -36.10
N GLU A 162 54.47 -47.92 -34.94
CA GLU A 162 54.65 -49.36 -34.69
C GLU A 162 53.68 -50.24 -35.49
N GLN A 163 52.45 -49.78 -35.71
CA GLN A 163 51.50 -50.49 -36.57
C GLN A 163 51.95 -50.41 -38.02
N PHE A 164 52.42 -49.23 -38.46
CA PHE A 164 52.98 -49.05 -39.80
C PHE A 164 54.19 -49.95 -40.05
N THR A 165 55.12 -50.10 -39.09
CA THR A 165 56.27 -50.99 -39.26
C THR A 165 55.89 -52.47 -39.36
N LYS A 166 54.76 -52.87 -38.77
CA LYS A 166 54.23 -54.24 -38.85
C LYS A 166 53.39 -54.49 -40.10
N MET A 167 52.95 -53.44 -40.83
CA MET A 167 52.18 -53.59 -42.06
C MET A 167 53.00 -54.20 -43.19
N SER A 168 52.35 -55.08 -43.96
CA SER A 168 52.87 -55.65 -45.19
C SER A 168 53.04 -54.58 -46.27
N TYR A 169 53.88 -54.86 -47.27
CA TYR A 169 54.11 -53.96 -48.41
C TYR A 169 52.81 -53.54 -49.10
N MET A 170 51.85 -54.46 -49.27
CA MET A 170 50.56 -54.16 -49.91
C MET A 170 49.67 -53.26 -49.05
N GLU A 171 49.69 -53.42 -47.73
CA GLU A 171 48.93 -52.58 -46.79
C GLU A 171 49.51 -51.16 -46.75
N ARG A 172 50.84 -51.05 -46.79
CA ARG A 172 51.54 -49.78 -46.91
C ARG A 172 51.26 -49.08 -48.24
N MET A 173 51.20 -49.82 -49.35
CA MET A 173 50.84 -49.29 -50.66
C MET A 173 49.38 -48.82 -50.70
N ASN A 174 48.49 -49.55 -50.04
CA ASN A 174 47.09 -49.13 -49.90
C ASN A 174 46.98 -47.86 -49.04
N LEU A 175 47.75 -47.78 -47.94
CA LEU A 175 47.82 -46.57 -47.11
C LEU A 175 48.37 -45.38 -47.91
N PHE A 176 49.39 -45.58 -48.73
CA PHE A 176 49.90 -44.54 -49.62
C PHE A 176 48.84 -44.05 -50.60
N LYS A 177 48.05 -44.96 -51.18
CA LYS A 177 46.96 -44.60 -52.12
C LYS A 177 45.78 -43.93 -51.43
N SER A 178 45.44 -44.33 -50.21
CA SER A 178 44.28 -43.80 -49.48
C SER A 178 44.61 -42.54 -48.67
N ASN A 179 45.83 -42.42 -48.15
CA ASN A 179 46.29 -41.32 -47.32
C ASN A 179 47.83 -41.16 -47.42
N GLU A 180 48.28 -40.50 -48.49
CA GLU A 180 49.69 -40.24 -48.77
C GLU A 180 50.38 -39.43 -47.66
N GLU A 181 49.70 -38.44 -47.07
CA GLU A 181 50.27 -37.62 -45.99
C GLU A 181 50.59 -38.44 -44.74
N LEU A 182 49.69 -39.35 -44.35
CA LEU A 182 49.90 -40.24 -43.22
C LEU A 182 51.03 -41.24 -43.51
N TYR A 183 51.08 -41.81 -44.72
CA TYR A 183 52.18 -42.69 -45.14
C TYR A 183 53.54 -41.97 -45.03
N ASN A 184 53.65 -40.75 -45.57
CA ASN A 184 54.87 -39.96 -45.56
C ASN A 184 55.29 -39.53 -44.14
N LYS A 185 54.33 -39.34 -43.24
CA LYS A 185 54.59 -39.04 -41.83
C LYS A 185 55.11 -40.26 -41.06
N LEU A 186 54.64 -41.46 -41.40
CA LEU A 186 55.01 -42.71 -40.73
C LEU A 186 56.25 -43.38 -41.34
N SER A 187 56.62 -43.02 -42.58
CA SER A 187 57.80 -43.54 -43.29
C SER A 187 59.10 -42.77 -43.01
N LYS A 188 59.01 -41.55 -42.44
CA LYS A 188 60.14 -40.83 -41.84
C LYS A 188 60.48 -41.41 -40.48
#